data_AF-A0A960I294-F1
#
_entry.id   AF-A0A960I294-F1
#
_cell.length_a   1.000
_cell.length_b   1.000
_cell.length_c   1.000
_cell.angle_alpha   90.00
_cell.angle_beta   90.00
_cell.angle_gamma   90.00
#
_symmetry.space_group_name_H-M   'P 1'
#
loop_
_entity.id
_entity.type
_entity.pdbx_description
1 polymer ?
#
loop_
_entity_poly.entity_id
_entity_poly.type
_entity_poly.pdbx_seq_one_letter_code
_entity_poly.pdbx_strand_id
1 'polypeptide(L)' 'FALLQKNVLDRRRWRTRSELRYEIVTWIEHTYNRRRRQRGLGKLTPVEFELAFTPQPAAGDAAQAA' A
#
# COMPACT_ATOMS: atom_id res chain seq x y z
N PHE A 1 -1.80 -6.63 -12.86
CA PHE A 1 -2.03 -5.27 -13.38
C PHE A 1 -3.49 -4.83 -13.45
N ALA A 2 -4.46 -5.68 -13.81
CA ALA A 2 -5.85 -5.27 -14.01
C ALA A 2 -6.57 -4.63 -12.78
N LEU A 3 -6.09 -4.88 -11.56
CA LEU A 3 -6.73 -4.38 -10.33
C LEU A 3 -6.58 -2.86 -10.17
N LEU A 4 -5.36 -2.31 -10.28
CA LEU A 4 -5.15 -0.87 -10.17
C LEU A 4 -5.79 -0.13 -11.34
N GLN A 5 -5.72 -0.71 -12.55
CA GLN A 5 -6.33 -0.16 -13.75
C GLN A 5 -7.84 0.07 -13.53
N LYS A 6 -8.58 -0.99 -13.19
CA LYS A 6 -10.04 -0.92 -13.04
C LYS A 6 -10.51 -0.12 -11.82
N ASN A 7 -9.75 -0.14 -10.73
CA ASN A 7 -10.19 0.44 -9.46
C ASN A 7 -9.73 1.88 -9.25
N VAL A 8 -8.73 2.35 -10.01
CA VAL A 8 -8.20 3.71 -9.89
C VAL A 8 -8.10 4.38 -11.25
N LEU A 9 -7.31 3.81 -12.17
CA LEU A 9 -6.94 4.51 -13.41
C LEU A 9 -8.17 4.79 -14.30
N ASP A 10 -9.05 3.81 -14.47
CA ASP A 10 -10.22 3.88 -15.34
C ASP A 10 -11.44 4.53 -14.68
N ARG A 11 -11.40 4.85 -13.38
CA ARG A 11 -12.59 5.33 -12.65
C ARG A 11 -13.09 6.69 -13.09
N ARG A 12 -12.18 7.57 -13.52
CA ARG A 12 -12.48 8.92 -13.99
C ARG A 12 -11.29 9.50 -14.75
N ARG A 13 -11.53 10.58 -15.49
CA ARG A 13 -10.45 11.42 -16.01
C ARG A 13 -9.86 12.24 -14.87
N TRP A 14 -8.54 12.21 -14.77
CA TRP A 14 -7.76 12.95 -13.79
C TRP A 14 -7.33 14.29 -14.38
N ARG A 15 -7.47 15.37 -13.61
CA ARG A 15 -7.08 16.71 -14.10
C ARG A 15 -5.58 16.90 -14.09
N THR A 16 -4.90 16.27 -13.13
CA THR A 16 -3.45 16.35 -12.98
C THR A 16 -2.87 14.98 -12.62
N ARG A 17 -1.57 14.81 -12.89
CA ARG A 17 -0.84 13.61 -12.48
C ARG A 17 -0.75 13.48 -10.96
N SER A 18 -0.72 14.60 -10.23
CA SER A 18 -0.65 14.61 -8.77
C SER A 18 -1.94 14.07 -8.14
N GLU A 19 -3.10 14.44 -8.69
CA GLU A 19 -4.40 13.91 -8.27
C GLU A 19 -4.45 12.38 -8.47
N LEU A 20 -4.03 11.91 -9.65
CA LEU A 20 -3.95 10.47 -9.92
C LEU A 20 -3.00 9.76 -8.96
N ARG A 21 -1.81 10.33 -8.71
CA ARG A 21 -0.84 9.75 -7.78
C ARG A 21 -1.40 9.64 -6.37
N TYR A 22 -2.07 10.69 -5.89
CA TYR A 22 -2.71 10.69 -4.58
C TYR A 22 -3.72 9.55 -4.45
N GLU A 23 -4.53 9.33 -5.47
CA GLU A 23 -5.55 8.28 -5.46
C GLU A 23 -4.99 6.88 -5.62
N ILE A 24 -3.90 6.71 -6.38
CA ILE A 24 -3.15 5.46 -6.42
C ILE A 24 -2.64 5.10 -5.03
N VAL A 25 -1.93 6.03 -4.36
CA VAL A 25 -1.37 5.78 -3.02
C VAL A 25 -2.49 5.51 -2.02
N THR A 26 -3.53 6.33 -2.02
CA THR A 26 -4.68 6.17 -1.12
C THR A 26 -5.33 4.80 -1.29
N TRP A 27 -5.58 4.37 -2.53
CA TRP A 27 -6.18 3.06 -2.80
C TRP A 27 -5.25 1.91 -2.40
N ILE A 28 -3.94 2.01 -2.69
CA ILE A 28 -2.96 1.00 -2.29
C ILE A 28 -2.94 0.85 -0.77
N GLU A 29 -2.82 1.94 -0.03
CA GLU A 29 -2.67 1.90 1.43
C GLU A 29 -3.97 1.51 2.13
N HIS A 30 -5.09 2.15 1.76
CA HIS A 30 -6.32 2.06 2.54
C HIS A 30 -7.22 0.89 2.09
N THR A 31 -7.12 0.49 0.82
CA THR A 31 -7.95 -0.57 0.26
C THR A 31 -7.14 -1.83 0.01
N TYR A 32 -6.10 -1.76 -0.81
CA TYR A 32 -5.36 -2.95 -1.22
C TYR A 32 -4.61 -3.57 -0.03
N ASN A 33 -3.73 -2.82 0.61
CA ASN A 33 -2.85 -3.30 1.68
C ASN A 33 -3.61 -3.72 2.93
N ARG A 34 -4.74 -3.07 3.24
CA ARG A 34 -5.54 -3.36 4.44
C ARG A 34 -6.64 -4.39 4.26
N ARG A 35 -7.18 -4.58 3.04
CA ARG A 35 -8.35 -5.45 2.83
C ARG A 35 -8.08 -6.65 1.95
N ARG A 36 -7.07 -6.61 1.08
CA ARG A 36 -6.86 -7.68 0.10
C ARG A 36 -5.98 -8.78 0.67
N ARG A 37 -6.59 -9.90 1.05
CA ARG A 37 -5.87 -11.13 1.43
C ARG A 37 -5.25 -11.81 0.22
N GLN A 38 -3.98 -12.21 0.30
CA GLN A 38 -3.24 -12.79 -0.81
C GLN A 38 -2.82 -14.23 -0.50
N ARG A 39 -3.02 -15.15 -1.45
CA ARG A 39 -2.62 -16.56 -1.27
C ARG A 39 -1.11 -16.72 -1.09
N GLY A 40 -0.31 -15.91 -1.79
CA GLY A 40 1.15 -15.89 -1.64
C GLY A 40 1.63 -15.41 -0.26
N LEU A 41 0.79 -14.66 0.47
CA LEU A 41 1.05 -14.23 1.85
C LEU A 41 0.33 -15.13 2.87
N GLY A 42 -0.01 -16.38 2.52
CA GLY A 42 -0.72 -17.28 3.43
C GLY A 42 -2.15 -16.85 3.76
N LYS A 43 -2.82 -16.13 2.85
CA LYS A 43 -4.15 -15.50 3.05
C LYS A 43 -4.14 -14.33 4.05
N LEU A 44 -2.98 -13.74 4.32
CA LEU A 44 -2.85 -12.45 5.00
C LEU A 44 -3.01 -11.29 4.02
N THR A 45 -3.42 -10.14 4.55
CA THR A 45 -3.28 -8.84 3.88
C THR A 45 -1.82 -8.38 3.93
N PRO A 46 -1.37 -7.50 3.01
CA PRO A 46 -0.03 -6.94 3.08
C PRO A 46 0.30 -6.32 4.44
N VAL A 47 -0.61 -5.54 5.03
CA VAL A 47 -0.39 -4.96 6.38
C VAL A 47 -0.22 -6.05 7.44
N GLU A 48 -1.07 -7.09 7.44
CA GLU A 48 -0.94 -8.20 8.40
C GLU A 48 0.39 -8.94 8.22
N PHE A 49 0.87 -9.10 6.98
CA PHE A 49 2.15 -9.74 6.70
C PHE A 49 3.33 -8.91 7.25
N GLU A 50 3.38 -7.61 6.95
CA GLU A 50 4.42 -6.71 7.47
C GLU A 50 4.43 -6.71 9.01
N LEU A 51 3.26 -6.64 9.65
CA LEU A 51 3.16 -6.68 11.11
C LEU A 51 3.63 -8.01 11.73
N ALA A 52 3.48 -9.12 11.00
CA ALA A 52 3.86 -10.44 11.50
C ALA A 52 5.32 -10.81 11.23
N PHE A 53 5.94 -10.25 10.18
CA PHE A 53 7.23 -10.75 9.67
C PHE A 53 8.29 -9.67 9.43
N THR A 54 7.96 -8.39 9.56
CA THR A 54 8.94 -7.31 9.44
C THR A 54 9.49 -6.99 10.83
N PRO A 55 10.80 -7.21 11.07
CA PRO A 55 11.41 -6.85 12.34
C PRO A 55 11.23 -5.35 12.56
N GLN A 56 10.70 -4.97 13.73
CA GLN A 56 10.68 -3.57 14.14
C GLN A 56 12.13 -3.06 14.07
N PRO A 57 12.43 -1.98 13.32
CA PRO A 57 13.75 -1.39 13.39
C PRO A 57 14.00 -1.04 14.86
N ALA A 58 15.13 -1.51 15.40
CA ALA A 58 15.49 -1.25 16.78
C ALA A 58 15.39 0.27 16.99
N ALA A 59 14.66 0.69 18.03
CA ALA A 59 14.37 2.09 18.31
C ALA A 59 15.63 2.97 18.55
N GLY A 60 16.84 2.41 18.45
CA GLY A 60 18.13 3.08 18.58
C GLY A 60 18.74 3.64 17.29
N ASP A 61 18.31 3.22 16.10
CA ASP A 61 18.98 3.64 14.85
C ASP A 61 18.40 4.95 14.26
N ALA A 62 17.19 5.33 14.65
CA ALA A 62 16.57 6.59 14.22
C ALA A 62 17.15 7.85 14.90
N ALA A 63 18.00 7.68 15.93
CA ALA A 63 18.57 8.77 16.72
C ALA A 63 19.95 9.27 16.22
N GLN A 64 20.54 8.66 15.18
CA GLN A 64 21.90 9.01 14.70
C GLN A 64 21.95 9.77 13.37
N ALA A 65 20.81 10.25 12.85
CA ALA A 65 20.74 10.94 11.56
C ALA A 65 20.22 12.39 11.63
N ALA A 66 20.47 13.10 12.74
CA ALA A 66 20.22 14.53 12.90
C ALA A 66 21.41 15.18 13.60
#